data_AF-A0A8T4SCU2-F1
#
_entry.id   AF-A0A8T4SCU2-F1
#
_cell.length_a   1.000
_cell.length_b   1.000
_cell.length_c   1.000
_cell.angle_alpha   90.00
_cell.angle_beta   90.00
_cell.angle_gamma   90.00
#
_symmetry.space_group_name_H-M   'P 1'
#
loop_
_entity.id
_entity.type
_entity.pdbx_description
1 polymer ?
#
loop_
_entity_poly.entity_id
_entity_poly.type
_entity_poly.pdbx_seq_one_letter_code
_entity_poly.pdbx_strand_id
1 'polypeptide(L)' 'MLIEIKNKSVSLLDIVKLQQELEKNLKKKVDIVEYKQIHPLLRKRILQEEARII' A
#
# COMPACT_ATOMS: atom_id res chain seq x y z
N MET A 1 4.99 -1.64 5.18
CA MET A 1 5.10 -0.38 4.43
C MET A 1 3.80 -0.21 3.68
N LEU A 2 3.13 0.94 3.80
CA LEU A 2 1.83 1.19 3.19
C LEU A 2 2.02 2.00 1.91
N ILE A 3 1.31 1.64 0.84
CA ILE A 3 1.43 2.27 -0.48
C ILE A 3 0.03 2.63 -0.99
N GLU A 4 -0.17 3.88 -1.42
CA GLU A 4 -1.40 4.33 -2.09
C GLU A 4 -1.31 4.08 -3.60
N ILE A 5 -2.30 3.39 -4.17
CA ILE A 5 -2.46 3.28 -5.62
C ILE A 5 -3.64 4.18 -6.03
N LYS A 6 -3.35 5.31 -6.68
CA LYS A 6 -4.36 6.28 -7.12
C LYS A 6 -4.99 5.97 -8.48
N ASN A 7 -4.47 4.97 -9.19
CA ASN A 7 -4.91 4.66 -10.54
C ASN A 7 -6.06 3.64 -10.55
N LYS A 8 -7.19 4.01 -11.19
CA LYS A 8 -8.43 3.19 -11.25
C LYS A 8 -8.34 2.00 -12.21
N SER A 9 -7.36 1.97 -13.11
CA SER A 9 -7.20 0.87 -14.08
C SER A 9 -6.28 -0.26 -13.60
N VAL A 10 -5.84 -0.23 -12.34
CA VAL A 10 -4.97 -1.26 -11.77
C VAL A 10 -5.81 -2.47 -11.39
N SER A 11 -5.49 -3.63 -11.96
CA SER A 11 -6.11 -4.90 -11.62
C SER A 11 -5.58 -5.42 -10.27
N LEU A 12 -6.36 -6.26 -9.59
CA LEU A 12 -5.89 -7.01 -8.41
C LEU A 12 -4.60 -7.82 -8.72
N LEU A 13 -4.48 -8.34 -9.95
CA LEU A 13 -3.27 -9.04 -10.39
C LEU A 13 -2.05 -8.13 -10.46
N ASP A 14 -2.24 -6.87 -10.84
CA ASP A 14 -1.14 -5.88 -10.90
C ASP A 14 -0.68 -5.51 -9.48
N ILE A 15 -1.62 -5.42 -8.53
CA ILE A 15 -1.31 -5.19 -7.11
C ILE A 15 -0.48 -6.36 -6.55
N VAL A 16 -0.89 -7.60 -6.83
CA VAL A 16 -0.17 -8.81 -6.38
C VAL A 16 1.22 -8.91 -7.03
N LYS A 17 1.38 -8.52 -8.29
CA LYS A 17 2.70 -8.44 -8.94
C LYS A 17 3.58 -7.40 -8.26
N LEU A 18 3.06 -6.20 -8.02
CA LEU A 18 3.79 -5.12 -7.34
C LEU A 18 4.24 -5.54 -5.94
N GLN A 19 3.35 -6.18 -5.17
CA GLN A 19 3.69 -6.69 -3.84
C GLN A 19 4.86 -7.66 -3.91
N GLN A 20 4.81 -8.66 -4.80
CA GLN A 20 5.90 -9.64 -4.96
C GLN A 20 7.22 -9.00 -5.38
N GLU A 21 7.19 -8.04 -6.31
CA GLU A 21 8.40 -7.33 -6.73
C GLU A 21 9.01 -6.51 -5.58
N LEU A 22 8.17 -5.83 -4.79
CA LEU A 22 8.64 -5.07 -3.63
C LEU A 22 9.23 -5.98 -2.56
N GLU A 23 8.57 -7.09 -2.23
CA GLU A 23 9.09 -8.04 -1.23
C GLU A 23 10.41 -8.66 -1.68
N LYS A 24 10.54 -8.99 -2.97
CA LYS A 24 11.77 -9.52 -3.56
C LYS A 24 12.92 -8.52 -3.47
N ASN A 25 12.66 -7.25 -3.82
CA ASN A 25 13.69 -6.21 -3.86
C ASN A 25 14.07 -5.71 -2.46
N LEU A 26 13.09 -5.56 -1.56
CA LEU A 26 13.31 -5.06 -0.20
C LEU A 26 13.73 -6.16 0.78
N LYS A 27 13.57 -7.44 0.40
CA LYS A 27 13.77 -8.62 1.27
C LYS A 27 13.02 -8.52 2.59
N LYS A 28 11.86 -7.87 2.58
CA LYS A 28 10.99 -7.61 3.73
C LYS A 28 9.54 -7.81 3.30
N LYS A 29 8.68 -8.20 4.24
CA LYS A 29 7.23 -8.31 4.00
C LYS A 29 6.64 -6.93 3.71
N VAL A 30 5.78 -6.86 2.70
CA VAL A 30 5.11 -5.63 2.26
C VAL A 30 3.62 -5.93 2.15
N ASP A 31 2.81 -5.18 2.89
CA ASP A 31 1.36 -5.23 2.79
C ASP A 31 0.85 -4.00 2.04
N ILE A 32 0.20 -4.22 0.90
CA ILE A 32 -0.45 -3.17 0.13
C ILE A 32 -1.92 -3.13 0.54
N VAL A 33 -2.41 -1.96 0.94
CA VAL A 33 -3.81 -1.76 1.34
C VAL A 33 -4.38 -0.53 0.65
N GLU A 34 -5.65 -0.61 0.26
CA GLU A 34 -6.36 0.56 -0.23
C GLU A 34 -6.81 1.44 0.94
N TYR A 35 -6.52 2.75 0.85
CA TYR A 35 -6.93 3.73 1.87
C TYR A 35 -8.42 3.73 2.19
N LYS A 36 -9.25 3.35 1.21
CA LYS A 36 -10.71 3.28 1.36
C LYS A 36 -11.16 2.13 2.29
N GLN A 37 -10.34 1.10 2.43
CA GLN A 37 -10.63 -0.06 3.27
C GLN A 37 -10.11 0.10 4.71
N ILE A 38 -9.34 1.15 4.99
CA ILE A 38 -8.81 1.42 6.33
C ILE A 38 -9.93 1.98 7.21
N HIS A 39 -10.16 1.35 8.37
CA HIS A 39 -11.14 1.82 9.35
C HIS A 39 -10.91 3.31 9.71
N PRO A 40 -11.93 4.17 9.72
CA PRO A 40 -11.75 5.63 9.88
C PRO A 40 -10.94 6.04 11.12
N LEU A 41 -11.11 5.32 12.23
CA LEU A 41 -10.37 5.55 13.48
C LEU A 41 -8.87 5.23 13.34
N LEU A 42 -8.50 4.26 12.51
CA LEU A 42 -7.11 3.90 12.22
C LEU A 42 -6.51 4.79 11.13
N ARG A 43 -7.34 5.25 10.19
CA ARG A 43 -6.92 6.10 9.07
C ARG A 43 -6.21 7.36 9.55
N LYS A 44 -6.75 8.03 10.58
CA LYS A 44 -6.14 9.26 11.12
C LYS A 44 -4.71 9.01 11.62
N ARG A 45 -4.52 7.92 12.38
CA ARG A 45 -3.21 7.55 12.94
C ARG A 45 -2.24 7.10 11.84
N ILE A 46 -2.71 6.26 10.92
CA ILE A 46 -1.91 5.77 9.79
C ILE A 46 -1.39 6.92 8.91
N LEU A 47 -2.24 7.91 8.61
CA LEU A 47 -1.84 9.09 7.83
C LEU A 47 -0.92 10.06 8.58
N GLN A 48 -0.88 9.99 9.92
CA GLN A 48 0.07 10.80 10.71
C GLN A 48 1.45 10.13 10.77
N GLU A 49 1.50 8.80 10.78
CA GLU A 49 2.72 8.00 10.86
C GLU A 49 3.26 7.62 9.46
N GLU A 50 2.55 7.95 8.38
CA GLU A 50 2.96 7.59 7.02
C GLU A 50 4.24 8.32 6.59
N ALA A 51 5.14 7.60 5.93
CA ALA A 51 6.25 8.17 5.19
C ALA A 51 5.86 8.23 3.71
N ARG A 52 5.57 9.43 3.19
CA ARG A 52 5.23 9.62 1.77
C ARG A 52 6.49 9.58 0.91
N ILE A 53 6.50 8.70 -0.09
CA ILE A 53 7.52 8.64 -1.13
C ILE A 53 6.96 9.40 -2.34
N ILE A 54 7.63 10.49 -2.75
CA ILE A 54 7.20 11.43 -3.81
C ILE A 54 7.96 11.19 -5.10
#